data_AF-A0AAJ3V457-F1
#
_entry.id   AF-A0AAJ3V457-F1
#
_cell.length_a   1.000
_cell.length_b   1.000
_cell.length_c   1.000
_cell.angle_alpha   90.00
_cell.angle_beta   90.00
_cell.angle_gamma   90.00
#
_symmetry.space_group_name_H-M   'P 1'
#
loop_
_entity.id
_entity.type
_entity.pdbx_description
1 polymer ?
#
loop_
_entity_poly.entity_id
_entity_poly.type
_entity_poly.pdbx_seq_one_letter_code
_entity_poly.pdbx_strand_id
1 'polypeptide(L)' 'MSNTVKVQRLNKVLNIEKDFLSSYLNDGFDQINEDSKIIKRATGGRNISVAEHNKALDKIDELEAELADLKVPKKSATK' A
#
# COMPACT_ATOMS: atom_id res chain seq x y z
N MET A 1 17.43 11.23 12.55
CA MET A 1 16.71 10.54 11.45
C MET A 1 15.28 11.01 11.50
N SER A 2 14.86 11.91 10.60
CA SER A 2 13.51 12.47 10.60
C SER A 2 12.50 11.35 10.31
N ASN A 3 11.76 10.94 11.34
CA ASN A 3 10.81 9.83 11.31
C ASN A 3 9.46 10.26 10.70
N THR A 4 9.52 11.16 9.71
CA THR A 4 8.38 11.90 9.18
C THR A 4 7.94 11.33 7.83
N VAL A 5 6.64 11.13 7.67
CA VAL A 5 5.98 10.60 6.46
C VAL A 5 5.05 11.66 5.89
N LYS A 6 4.92 11.70 4.56
CA LYS A 6 4.00 12.62 3.88
C LYS A 6 2.63 11.96 3.72
N VAL A 7 1.59 12.68 4.09
CA VAL A 7 0.20 12.26 3.89
C VAL A 7 -0.57 13.36 3.18
N GLN A 8 -1.52 12.97 2.33
CA GLN A 8 -2.32 13.87 1.52
C GLN A 8 -3.80 13.55 1.66
N ARG A 9 -4.62 14.60 1.77
CA ARG A 9 -6.07 14.53 1.63
C ARG A 9 -6.54 15.73 0.83
N LEU A 10 -7.13 15.49 -0.35
CA LEU A 10 -7.51 16.55 -1.29
C LEU A 10 -6.31 17.45 -1.60
N ASN A 11 -6.42 18.76 -1.33
CA ASN A 11 -5.37 19.75 -1.54
C ASN A 11 -4.45 19.96 -0.32
N LYS A 12 -4.65 19.19 0.77
CA LYS A 12 -3.82 19.29 1.97
C LYS A 12 -2.74 18.21 1.93
N VAL A 13 -1.49 18.64 2.06
CA VAL A 13 -0.32 17.77 2.24
C VAL A 13 0.30 18.08 3.60
N LEU A 14 0.52 17.05 4.41
CA LEU A 14 1.07 17.16 5.76
C LEU A 14 2.27 16.25 5.90
N ASN A 15 3.28 16.72 6.63
CA ASN A 15 4.39 15.89 7.08
C ASN A 15 4.10 15.53 8.53
N ILE A 16 3.81 14.26 8.79
CA ILE A 16 3.46 13.75 10.13
C ILE A 16 4.54 12.79 10.60
N GLU A 17 4.65 12.55 11.90
CA GLU A 17 5.50 11.48 12.40
C GLU A 17 4.88 10.11 12.08
N LYS A 18 5.73 9.11 11.88
CA LYS A 18 5.34 7.76 11.48
C LYS A 18 4.35 7.11 12.45
N ASP A 19 4.43 7.46 13.73
CA ASP A 19 3.58 6.90 14.78
C ASP A 19 2.11 7.33 14.65
N PHE A 20 1.87 8.50 14.04
CA PHE A 20 0.51 8.99 13.78
C PHE A 20 -0.07 8.54 12.43
N LEU A 21 0.71 7.85 11.59
CA LEU A 21 0.28 7.41 10.26
C LEU A 21 -1.04 6.65 10.31
N SER A 22 -1.21 5.73 11.27
CA SER A 22 -2.44 4.94 11.43
C SER A 22 -3.66 5.80 11.70
N SER A 23 -3.54 6.83 12.54
CA SER A 23 -4.62 7.78 12.80
C SER A 23 -5.00 8.54 11.54
N TYR A 24 -4.01 9.07 10.80
CA TYR A 24 -4.28 9.83 9.59
C TYR A 24 -4.85 8.96 8.45
N LEU A 25 -4.43 7.70 8.33
CA LEU A 25 -5.04 6.75 7.39
C LEU A 25 -6.52 6.49 7.73
N ASN A 26 -6.86 6.40 9.02
CA ASN A 26 -8.23 6.26 9.50
C ASN A 26 -9.07 7.54 9.33
N ASP A 27 -8.43 8.71 9.33
CA ASP A 27 -9.09 10.00 9.06
C ASP A 27 -9.30 10.29 7.56
N GLY A 28 -8.83 9.39 6.68
CA GLY A 28 -9.01 9.49 5.24
C GLY A 28 -7.83 10.12 4.49
N PHE A 29 -6.64 10.22 5.09
CA PHE A 29 -5.44 10.68 4.39
C PHE A 29 -4.74 9.51 3.69
N ASP A 30 -4.33 9.72 2.44
CA ASP A 30 -3.49 8.78 1.70
C ASP A 30 -2.02 9.09 2.01
N GLN A 31 -1.20 8.07 2.25
CA GLN A 31 0.26 8.26 2.38
C GLN A 31 0.86 8.45 1.00
N ILE A 32 1.65 9.52 0.81
CA ILE A 32 2.30 9.83 -0.47
C ILE A 32 3.83 9.77 -0.37
N ASN A 33 4.46 9.42 -1.48
CA ASN A 33 5.91 9.49 -1.69
C ASN A 33 6.33 10.92 -2.06
N GLU A 34 7.64 11.14 -2.19
CA GLU A 34 8.20 12.43 -2.65
C GLU A 34 7.71 12.83 -4.04
N ASP A 35 7.47 11.85 -4.92
CA ASP A 35 6.89 12.05 -6.26
C ASP A 35 5.36 12.24 -6.26
N SER A 36 4.75 12.48 -5.10
CA SER A 36 3.29 12.58 -4.93
C SER A 36 2.50 11.33 -5.38
N LYS A 37 3.15 10.17 -5.42
CA LYS A 37 2.51 8.88 -5.67
C LYS A 37 1.99 8.28 -4.37
N ILE A 38 0.79 7.71 -4.38
CA ILE A 38 0.18 7.07 -3.21
C ILE A 38 0.90 5.76 -2.89
N ILE A 39 1.45 5.66 -1.69
CA ILE A 39 2.09 4.45 -1.14
C ILE A 39 1.07 3.59 -0.41
N LYS A 40 0.31 4.23 0.49
CA LYS A 40 -0.74 3.58 1.28
C LYS A 40 -2.02 4.37 1.11
N ARG A 41 -3.06 3.64 0.76
CA ARG A 41 -4.40 4.18 0.61
C ARG A 41 -5.07 4.34 1.98
N ALA A 42 -5.84 5.39 2.14
CA ALA A 42 -6.63 5.64 3.34
C ALA A 42 -7.62 4.50 3.60
N THR A 43 -7.74 4.10 4.86
CA THR A 43 -8.68 3.09 5.35
C THR A 43 -10.00 3.73 5.81
N GLY A 44 -9.94 4.99 6.24
CA GLY A 44 -11.09 5.79 6.66
C GLY A 44 -12.01 6.20 5.51
N GLY A 45 -13.32 6.07 5.71
CA GLY A 45 -14.35 6.60 4.80
C GLY A 45 -14.48 5.86 3.46
N ARG A 46 -13.75 4.77 3.25
CA ARG A 46 -13.89 3.89 2.07
C ARG A 46 -14.63 2.63 2.49
N ASN A 47 -15.94 2.58 2.20
CA ASN A 47 -16.73 1.38 2.40
C ASN A 47 -16.47 0.42 1.22
N ILE A 48 -15.78 -0.69 1.49
CA ILE A 48 -15.56 -1.77 0.53
C ILE A 48 -16.62 -2.84 0.79
N SER A 49 -17.21 -3.39 -0.27
CA SER A 49 -18.13 -4.52 -0.11
C SER A 49 -17.35 -5.79 0.25
N VAL A 50 -17.96 -6.70 1.03
CA VAL A 50 -17.31 -7.98 1.40
C VAL A 50 -16.91 -8.77 0.13
N ALA A 51 -17.69 -8.68 -0.94
CA ALA A 51 -17.40 -9.34 -2.21
C ALA A 51 -16.13 -8.80 -2.90
N GLU A 52 -15.90 -7.50 -2.87
CA GLU A 52 -14.67 -6.89 -3.43
C GLU A 52 -13.45 -7.19 -2.56
N HIS A 53 -13.63 -7.23 -1.24
CA HIS A 53 -12.58 -7.63 -0.33
C HIS A 53 -12.14 -9.09 -0.58
N ASN A 54 -13.08 -10.02 -0.70
CA ASN A 54 -12.77 -11.42 -0.99
C ASN A 54 -12.07 -11.58 -2.34
N LYS A 55 -12.53 -10.89 -3.39
CA LYS A 55 -11.86 -10.89 -4.70
C LYS A 55 -10.43 -10.33 -4.65
N ALA A 56 -10.17 -9.37 -3.76
CA ALA A 56 -8.82 -8.84 -3.57
C ALA A 56 -7.92 -9.86 -2.87
N LEU A 57 -8.45 -10.60 -1.89
CA LEU A 57 -7.73 -11.71 -1.24
C LEU A 57 -7.41 -12.83 -2.23
N ASP A 58 -8.38 -13.27 -3.03
CA ASP A 58 -8.17 -14.33 -4.04
C ASP A 58 -7.02 -13.96 -5.00
N LYS A 59 -6.98 -12.71 -5.46
CA LYS A 59 -5.90 -12.21 -6.32
C LYS A 59 -4.55 -12.10 -5.62
N ILE A 60 -4.54 -11.79 -4.32
CA ILE A 60 -3.30 -11.77 -3.54
C ILE A 60 -2.75 -13.19 -3.45
N ASP A 61 -3.61 -14.17 -3.15
CA ASP A 61 -3.22 -15.58 -3.08
C ASP A 61 -2.70 -16.10 -4.43
N GLU A 62 -3.36 -15.75 -5.54
CA GLU A 62 -2.89 -16.04 -6.90
C GLU A 62 -1.51 -15.43 -7.19
N LEU A 63 -1.33 -14.13 -6.90
CA LEU A 63 -0.07 -13.44 -7.13
C LEU A 63 1.06 -13.96 -6.22
N GLU A 64 0.75 -14.33 -4.98
CA GLU A 64 1.71 -14.95 -4.06
C GLU A 64 2.13 -16.33 -4.55
N ALA A 65 1.20 -17.12 -5.11
CA ALA A 65 1.50 -18.40 -5.74
C ALA A 65 2.40 -18.22 -6.98
N GLU A 66 2.09 -17.27 -7.86
CA GLU A 66 2.94 -16.94 -9.02
C GLU A 66 4.34 -16.47 -8.60
N LEU A 67 4.44 -15.64 -7.56
CA LEU A 67 5.72 -15.21 -7.01
C LEU A 67 6.49 -16.35 -6.36
N ALA A 68 5.82 -17.30 -5.73
CA ALA A 68 6.44 -18.50 -5.19
C ALA A 68 7.04 -19.34 -6.33
N ASP A 69 6.30 -19.54 -7.43
CA ASP A 69 6.76 -20.25 -8.62
C ASP A 69 7.92 -19.53 -9.33
N LEU A 70 7.91 -18.19 -9.36
CA LEU A 70 8.98 -17.37 -9.94
C LEU A 70 10.24 -17.28 -9.05
N LYS A 71 10.10 -17.41 -7.73
CA LYS A 71 11.22 -17.43 -6.78
C LYS A 71 11.91 -18.81 -6.67
N VAL A 72 11.33 -19.86 -7.24
CA VAL A 72 12.07 -21.10 -7.50
C VAL A 72 13.11 -20.79 -8.57
N PRO A 73 14.42 -20.91 -8.27
CA PRO A 73 15.46 -20.37 -9.13
C PRO A 73 15.46 -21.12 -10.45
N LYS A 74 15.17 -20.42 -11.56
CA LYS A 74 15.67 -20.81 -12.88
C LYS A 74 17.20 -20.76 -12.85
N LYS A 75 17.81 -21.83 -12.36
CA LYS A 75 19.15 -22.23 -12.78
C LYS A 75 19.13 -22.30 -14.32
N SER A 76 20.23 -21.85 -14.93
CA SER A 76 20.57 -21.87 -16.36
C SER A 76 19.79 -20.96 -17.30
N ALA A 77 20.37 -19.79 -17.57
CA ALA A 77 20.64 -19.34 -18.94
C ALA A 77 21.68 -18.20 -18.90
N THR A 78 22.92 -18.53 -18.55
CA THR A 78 24.08 -17.70 -18.92
C THR A 78 24.83 -18.48 -20.00
N LYS A 79 25.12 -17.75 -21.07
CA LYS A 79 25.63 -18.13 -22.39
C LYS A 79 26.96 -18.90 -22.35
#